data_AF-A0AAW8DAC5-F1
#
_entry.id   AF-A0AAW8DAC5-F1
#
_cell.length_a   1.000
_cell.length_b   1.000
_cell.length_c   1.000
_cell.angle_alpha   90.00
_cell.angle_beta   90.00
_cell.angle_gamma   90.00
#
_symmetry.space_group_name_H-M   'P 1'
#
loop_
_entity.id
_entity.type
_entity.pdbx_description
1 polymer ?
#
loop_
_entity_poly.entity_id
_entity_poly.type
_entity_poly.pdbx_seq_one_letter_code
_entity_poly.pdbx_strand_id
1 'polypeptide(L)'
;MATFTGLRGLPWVALASNSLNPVFRIESEQLVFRVIRRRQRPCTDIREVDVREAYGTFNLIFSFRDTPLTFVANMGTAARGAEALASLPEGVPLSGSARSTLAGKHLKR
;
A
#
# COMPACT_ATOMS: atom_id res chain seq x y z
N MET A 1 10.99 -3.70 -5.46
CA MET A 1 9.65 -3.67 -4.82
C MET A 1 9.23 -5.10 -4.54
N ALA A 2 8.44 -5.35 -3.50
CA ALA A 2 7.81 -6.64 -3.23
C ALA A 2 6.37 -6.44 -2.78
N THR A 3 5.54 -7.47 -2.89
CA THR A 3 4.11 -7.41 -2.55
C THR A 3 3.70 -8.52 -1.60
N PHE A 4 2.75 -8.25 -0.71
CA PHE A 4 2.34 -9.18 0.33
C PHE A 4 0.82 -9.17 0.52
N THR A 5 0.31 -10.28 1.05
CA THR A 5 -1.03 -10.35 1.65
C THR A 5 -0.86 -10.37 3.15
N GLY A 6 -1.43 -9.40 3.85
CA GLY A 6 -1.41 -9.33 5.31
C GLY A 6 -2.80 -9.45 5.92
N LEU A 7 -2.90 -9.15 7.21
CA LEU A 7 -4.15 -9.16 7.95
C LEU A 7 -4.37 -7.79 8.64
N ARG A 8 -5.55 -7.20 8.44
CA ARG A 8 -5.90 -5.89 8.98
C ARG A 8 -5.82 -5.92 10.50
N GLY A 9 -5.14 -4.92 11.07
CA GLY A 9 -4.89 -4.82 12.52
C GLY A 9 -3.70 -5.65 13.03
N LEU A 10 -3.07 -6.48 12.18
CA LEU A 10 -1.94 -7.33 12.56
C LEU A 10 -0.73 -7.07 11.64
N PRO A 11 0.10 -6.06 11.96
CA PRO A 11 1.10 -5.52 11.03
C PRO A 11 2.32 -6.40 10.76
N TRP A 12 2.46 -7.54 11.45
CA TRP A 12 3.61 -8.46 11.32
C TRP A 12 3.23 -9.78 10.63
N VAL A 13 1.97 -9.91 10.19
CA VAL A 13 1.47 -11.13 9.56
C VAL A 13 1.54 -10.97 8.05
N ALA A 14 2.39 -11.76 7.40
CA ALA A 14 2.39 -11.94 5.95
C ALA A 14 1.92 -13.37 5.63
N LEU A 15 0.70 -13.47 5.10
CA LEU A 15 0.10 -14.74 4.68
C LEU A 15 0.63 -15.22 3.33
N ALA A 16 1.04 -14.28 2.48
CA ALA A 16 1.68 -14.56 1.19
C ALA A 16 2.59 -13.40 0.79
N SER A 17 3.60 -13.70 -0.03
CA SER A 17 4.53 -12.72 -0.58
C SER A 17 4.87 -13.02 -2.05
N ASN A 18 5.31 -12.00 -2.77
CA ASN A 18 5.88 -12.12 -4.10
C ASN A 18 6.92 -11.02 -4.33
N SER A 19 8.16 -11.45 -4.53
CA SER A 19 9.31 -10.61 -4.89
C SER A 19 9.86 -10.92 -6.28
N LEU A 20 9.48 -12.04 -6.89
CA LEU A 20 9.97 -12.48 -8.21
C LEU A 20 9.32 -11.72 -9.36
N ASN A 21 7.99 -11.55 -9.32
CA ASN A 21 7.25 -10.82 -10.33
C ASN A 21 6.06 -10.07 -9.70
N PRO A 22 6.33 -9.10 -8.79
CA PRO A 22 5.30 -8.33 -8.15
C PRO A 22 4.64 -7.37 -9.13
N VAL A 23 3.35 -7.09 -8.93
CA VAL A 23 2.63 -6.02 -9.64
C VAL A 23 1.99 -5.11 -8.61
N PHE A 24 2.15 -3.81 -8.81
CA PHE A 24 1.43 -2.74 -8.14
C PHE A 24 1.33 -1.58 -9.12
N ARG A 25 0.10 -1.21 -9.49
CA ARG A 25 -0.20 -0.07 -10.36
C ARG A 25 -1.52 0.54 -9.92
N ILE A 26 -1.60 1.86 -10.08
CA ILE A 26 -2.83 2.63 -9.94
C ILE A 26 -3.17 3.09 -11.36
N GLU A 27 -4.27 2.58 -11.90
CA GLU A 27 -4.73 2.82 -13.27
C GLU A 27 -6.09 3.53 -13.19
N SER A 28 -6.06 4.87 -13.32
CA SER A 28 -7.24 5.72 -13.06
C SER A 28 -7.87 5.38 -11.70
N GLU A 29 -9.07 4.79 -11.69
CA GLU A 29 -9.81 4.42 -10.46
C GLU A 29 -9.60 2.96 -10.04
N GLN A 30 -8.55 2.29 -10.54
CA GLN A 30 -8.32 0.87 -10.32
C GLN A 30 -6.95 0.61 -9.69
N LEU A 31 -6.95 -0.17 -8.61
CA LEU A 31 -5.76 -0.77 -8.02
C LEU A 31 -5.50 -2.13 -8.66
N VAL A 32 -4.41 -2.24 -9.42
CA VAL A 32 -3.95 -3.50 -10.01
C VAL A 32 -2.76 -4.02 -9.22
N PHE A 33 -2.83 -5.25 -8.75
CA PHE A 33 -1.77 -5.84 -7.95
C PHE A 33 -1.62 -7.34 -8.14
N ARG A 34 -0.44 -7.88 -7.78
CA ARG A 34 -0.19 -9.33 -7.80
C ARG A 34 0.64 -9.72 -6.59
N VAL A 35 0.04 -10.53 -5.72
CA VAL A 35 0.78 -11.33 -4.73
C VAL A 35 0.91 -12.75 -5.29
N ILE A 36 -0.12 -13.59 -5.15
CA ILE A 36 -0.16 -14.94 -5.75
C ILE A 36 -0.62 -14.88 -7.21
N ARG A 37 -1.75 -14.21 -7.47
CA ARG A 37 -2.32 -13.98 -8.81
C ARG A 37 -2.60 -12.51 -9.04
N ARG A 38 -2.66 -12.08 -10.30
CA ARG A 38 -3.06 -10.71 -10.63
C ARG A 38 -4.51 -10.50 -10.19
N ARG A 39 -4.75 -9.39 -9.50
CA ARG A 39 -6.05 -8.89 -9.08
C ARG A 39 -6.17 -7.44 -9.52
N GLN A 40 -7.42 -7.02 -9.70
CA GLN A 40 -7.78 -5.65 -9.99
C GLN A 40 -8.98 -5.33 -9.11
N ARG A 41 -8.95 -4.18 -8.44
CA ARG A 41 -10.02 -3.71 -7.57
C ARG A 41 -10.28 -2.22 -7.81
N PRO A 42 -11.53 -1.77 -7.79
CA PRO A 42 -11.84 -0.35 -7.70
C PRO A 42 -11.18 0.29 -6.48
N CYS A 43 -10.68 1.51 -6.64
CA CYS A 43 -10.16 2.29 -5.52
C CYS A 43 -11.23 2.59 -4.46
N THR A 44 -12.52 2.57 -4.84
CA THR A 44 -13.66 2.68 -3.92
C THR A 44 -13.75 1.54 -2.91
N ASP A 45 -13.19 0.35 -3.22
CA ASP A 45 -13.15 -0.79 -2.30
C ASP A 45 -12.12 -0.60 -1.18
N ILE A 46 -11.23 0.38 -1.32
CA ILE A 46 -10.24 0.71 -0.32
C ILE A 46 -10.96 1.32 0.89
N ARG A 47 -10.74 0.71 2.05
CA ARG A 47 -11.17 1.23 3.34
C ARG A 47 -10.23 2.33 3.82
N GLU A 48 -8.93 2.08 3.75
CA GLU A 48 -7.87 3.00 4.19
C GLU A 48 -6.54 2.55 3.58
N VAL A 49 -5.71 3.53 3.20
CA VAL A 49 -4.28 3.35 2.90
C VAL A 49 -3.46 3.89 4.06
N ASP A 50 -2.60 3.04 4.61
CA ASP A 50 -1.64 3.38 5.64
C ASP A 50 -0.20 3.28 5.12
N VAL A 51 0.71 3.99 5.78
CA VAL A 51 2.15 3.95 5.52
C VAL A 51 2.84 3.38 6.73
N ARG A 52 3.78 2.47 6.50
CA ARG A 52 4.67 1.99 7.56
C ARG A 52 6.11 1.94 7.09
N GLU A 53 6.97 2.59 7.85
CA GLU A 53 8.42 2.50 7.69
C GLU A 53 9.00 1.61 8.78
N ALA A 54 9.74 0.58 8.39
CA ALA A 54 10.40 -0.31 9.32
C ALA A 54 11.64 -0.94 8.65
N TYR A 55 12.74 -1.04 9.39
CA TYR A 55 13.98 -1.70 8.96
C TYR A 55 14.48 -1.25 7.58
N GLY A 56 14.39 0.05 7.30
CA GLY A 56 14.82 0.64 6.01
C GLY A 56 13.89 0.33 4.84
N THR A 57 12.67 -0.17 5.10
CA THR A 57 11.65 -0.40 4.07
C THR A 57 10.45 0.51 4.28
N PHE A 58 9.86 0.94 3.16
CA PHE A 58 8.64 1.76 3.15
C PHE A 58 7.49 0.95 2.56
N ASN A 59 6.46 0.70 3.36
CA ASN A 59 5.32 -0.13 2.99
C ASN A 59 4.06 0.72 2.83
N LEU A 60 3.40 0.58 1.70
CA LEU A 60 2.02 1.02 1.50
C LEU A 60 1.09 -0.13 1.85
N ILE A 61 0.18 0.10 2.78
CA ILE A 61 -0.74 -0.92 3.31
C ILE A 61 -2.15 -0.54 2.90
N PHE A 62 -2.75 -1.35 2.04
CA PHE A 62 -4.11 -1.20 1.56
C PHE A 62 -5.04 -2.14 2.33
N SER A 63 -5.98 -1.56 3.07
CA SER A 63 -7.08 -2.31 3.65
C SER A 63 -8.34 -2.17 2.79
N PHE A 64 -9.15 -3.23 2.73
CA PHE A 64 -10.35 -3.25 1.92
C PHE A 64 -11.61 -3.33 2.78
N ARG A 65 -12.75 -2.90 2.21
CA ARG A 65 -14.05 -2.87 2.91
C ARG A 65 -14.61 -4.27 3.12
N ASP A 66 -14.49 -5.13 2.13
CA ASP A 66 -15.13 -6.45 2.03
C ASP A 66 -14.34 -7.60 2.68
N THR A 67 -13.10 -7.37 3.11
CA THR A 67 -12.23 -8.41 3.64
C THR A 67 -11.33 -7.92 4.78
N PRO A 68 -10.98 -8.78 5.74
CA PRO A 68 -9.92 -8.46 6.71
C PRO A 68 -8.52 -8.54 6.10
N LEU A 69 -8.35 -9.12 4.90
CA LEU A 69 -7.05 -9.21 4.24
C LEU A 69 -6.56 -7.84 3.77
N THR A 70 -5.25 -7.63 3.82
CA THR A 70 -4.61 -6.43 3.28
C THR A 70 -3.75 -6.77 2.06
N PHE A 71 -3.58 -5.79 1.19
CA PHE A 71 -2.51 -5.79 0.20
C PHE A 71 -1.40 -4.86 0.69
N VAL A 72 -0.15 -5.31 0.65
CA VAL A 72 1.00 -4.49 1.04
C VAL A 72 1.98 -4.41 -0.12
N ALA A 73 2.38 -3.19 -0.48
CA ALA A 73 3.46 -2.94 -1.44
C ALA A 73 4.66 -2.35 -0.71
N ASN A 74 5.77 -3.09 -0.69
CA ASN A 74 7.05 -2.63 -0.19
C ASN A 74 7.78 -1.87 -1.32
N MET A 75 7.83 -0.55 -1.17
CA MET A 75 8.34 0.41 -2.15
C MET A 75 9.85 0.59 -2.09
N GLY A 76 10.52 -0.08 -1.13
CA GLY A 76 11.96 0.01 -0.89
C GLY A 76 12.37 1.31 -0.20
N THR A 77 11.97 2.47 -0.74
CA THR A 77 12.36 3.80 -0.23
C THR A 77 11.15 4.68 0.06
N ALA A 78 11.31 5.62 0.98
CA ALA A 78 10.28 6.61 1.31
C ALA A 78 9.90 7.48 0.10
N ALA A 79 10.87 7.91 -0.71
CA ALA A 79 10.61 8.72 -1.90
C ALA A 79 9.67 8.01 -2.89
N ARG A 80 10.00 6.77 -3.29
CA ARG A 80 9.14 5.98 -4.19
C ARG A 80 7.77 5.69 -3.59
N GLY A 81 7.72 5.50 -2.28
CA GLY A 81 6.46 5.28 -1.57
C GLY A 81 5.57 6.52 -1.52
N ALA A 82 6.16 7.70 -1.31
CA ALA A 82 5.46 8.97 -1.33
C ALA A 82 4.95 9.31 -2.74
N GLU A 83 5.74 9.07 -3.78
CA GLU A 83 5.31 9.23 -5.18
C GLU A 83 4.10 8.33 -5.51
N ALA A 84 4.17 7.06 -5.12
CA ALA A 84 3.05 6.14 -5.32
C ALA A 84 1.81 6.54 -4.49
N LEU A 85 2.00 7.00 -3.26
CA LEU A 85 0.91 7.51 -2.43
C LEU A 85 0.25 8.74 -3.07
N ALA A 86 1.04 9.64 -3.65
CA ALA A 86 0.55 10.83 -4.34
C ALA A 86 -0.18 10.52 -5.66
N SER A 87 0.04 9.33 -6.24
CA SER A 87 -0.67 8.87 -7.44
C SER A 87 -2.06 8.28 -7.17
N LEU A 88 -2.48 8.16 -5.90
CA LEU A 88 -3.81 7.66 -5.57
C LEU A 88 -4.89 8.65 -6.03
N PRO A 89 -6.05 8.15 -6.49
CA PRO A 89 -7.19 9.00 -6.81
C PRO A 89 -7.65 9.83 -5.62
N GLU A 90 -8.25 10.97 -5.91
CA GLU A 90 -8.89 11.80 -4.90
C GLU A 90 -10.02 11.02 -4.21
N GLY A 91 -10.16 11.19 -2.89
CA GLY A 91 -11.19 10.49 -2.10
C GLY A 91 -10.78 9.11 -1.57
N VAL A 92 -9.62 8.57 -1.94
CA VAL A 92 -9.07 7.38 -1.27
C VAL A 92 -8.76 7.73 0.21
N PRO A 93 -9.36 7.02 1.19
CA PRO A 93 -9.14 7.36 2.59
C PRO A 93 -7.69 7.05 3.01
N LEU A 94 -7.04 8.04 3.65
CA LEU A 94 -5.66 7.93 4.11
C LEU A 94 -5.58 7.95 5.64
N SER A 95 -4.74 7.09 6.20
CA SER A 95 -4.41 7.13 7.62
C SER A 95 -3.71 8.45 8.00
N GLY A 96 -3.52 8.69 9.29
CA GLY A 96 -2.74 9.85 9.77
C GLY A 96 -1.28 9.82 9.29
N SER A 97 -0.65 8.64 9.29
CA SER A 97 0.74 8.44 8.83
C SER A 97 0.87 8.67 7.33
N ALA A 98 -0.08 8.15 6.54
CA ALA A 98 -0.12 8.38 5.10
C ALA A 98 -0.28 9.87 4.78
N ARG A 99 -1.22 10.58 5.42
CA ARG A 99 -1.40 12.04 5.24
C ARG A 99 -0.15 12.83 5.62
N SER A 100 0.52 12.44 6.70
CA SER A 100 1.76 13.10 7.15
C SER A 100 2.91 12.89 6.16
N THR A 101 2.97 11.72 5.53
CA THR A 101 3.94 11.42 4.47
C THR A 101 3.66 12.24 3.20
N LEU A 102 2.40 12.30 2.77
CA LEU A 102 1.97 13.11 1.61
C LEU A 102 2.28 14.60 1.80
N ALA A 103 2.11 15.11 3.03
CA ALA A 103 2.42 16.50 3.38
C ALA A 103 3.93 16.80 3.53
N GLY A 104 4.81 15.85 3.21
CA GLY A 104 6.27 16.03 3.30
C GLY A 104 6.83 16.10 4.72
N LYS A 105 5.99 15.91 5.75
CA LYS A 105 6.43 15.97 7.16
C LYS A 105 7.28 14.76 7.58
N HIS A 106 7.24 13.68 6.79
CA HIS A 106 7.98 12.44 7.06
C HIS A 106 9.36 12.36 6.37
N LEU A 107 9.74 13.37 5.55
CA LEU A 107 11.02 13.38 4.83
C LEU A 107 12.20 13.98 5.62
N LYS A 108 11.98 14.35 6.89
CA LYS A 108 13.01 14.91 7.79
C LYS A 108 13.30 13.95 8.94
N ARG A 109 14.00 12.85 8.69
CA ARG A 109 14.75 12.10 9.70
C ARG A 109 16.01 11.52 9.09
#